data_AF-A0A497DU30-F1
#
_entry.id   AF-A0A497DU30-F1
#
_cell.length_a   1.000
_cell.length_b   1.000
_cell.length_c   1.000
_cell.angle_alpha   90.00
_cell.angle_beta   90.00
_cell.angle_gamma   90.00
#
_symmetry.space_group_name_H-M   'P 1'
#
loop_
_entity.id
_entity.type
_entity.pdbx_description
1 polymer ?
#
loop_
_entity_poly.entity_id
_entity_poly.type
_entity_poly.pdbx_seq_one_letter_code
_entity_poly.pdbx_strand_id
1 'polypeptide(L)'
;MACFSVFSQSNLEEIELYQSLFGMEKKVIVSSFISLEGEVSDAFWSQYDEYESARKANGQKRLELLSKYANSYLNLDDATTDALVSESMKITKEHTKLINKYYKSMKKVAGSKAAAQFFQLENYFHGVVRTSLMEEIPFIGEFGL
;
A
#
# COMPACT_ATOMS: atom_id res chain seq x y z
N MET A 1 15.44 11.46 20.15
CA MET A 1 15.97 11.60 18.78
C MET A 1 16.35 10.21 18.23
N ALA A 2 15.44 9.22 18.33
CA ALA A 2 15.74 7.81 18.07
C ALA A 2 14.91 7.19 16.92
N CYS A 3 13.95 7.91 16.34
CA CYS A 3 13.03 7.33 15.34
C CYS A 3 13.53 7.42 13.88
N PHE A 4 14.52 8.26 13.57
CA PHE A 4 14.97 8.42 12.18
C PHE A 4 15.81 7.25 11.64
N SER A 5 16.36 6.41 12.54
CA SER A 5 17.28 5.33 12.16
C SER A 5 16.57 4.09 11.58
N VAL A 6 15.28 3.92 11.84
CA VAL A 6 14.55 2.69 11.49
C VAL A 6 14.34 2.58 9.98
N PHE A 7 13.98 3.66 9.30
CA PHE A 7 13.75 3.65 7.84
C PHE A 7 15.02 3.58 6.99
N SER A 8 16.20 3.85 7.56
CA SER A 8 17.47 3.83 6.83
C SER A 8 18.10 2.44 6.73
N GLN A 9 17.69 1.47 7.57
CA GLN A 9 18.34 0.15 7.65
C GLN A 9 17.46 -1.05 7.27
N SER A 10 16.14 -0.91 7.19
CA SER A 10 15.28 -2.05 6.86
C SER A 10 14.88 -2.05 5.39
N ASN A 11 15.17 -3.17 4.70
CA ASN A 11 14.43 -3.62 3.51
C ASN A 11 12.99 -3.98 3.89
N LEU A 12 12.29 -3.09 4.60
CA LEU A 12 10.98 -3.35 5.17
C LEU A 12 9.99 -3.41 4.01
N GLU A 13 9.82 -4.60 3.44
CA GLU A 13 8.76 -4.78 2.47
C GLU A 13 7.43 -4.57 3.20
N GLU A 14 6.47 -3.90 2.57
CA GLU A 14 5.13 -3.78 3.16
C GLU A 14 4.52 -5.15 3.51
N ILE A 15 5.02 -6.23 2.91
CA ILE A 15 4.67 -7.61 3.24
C ILE A 15 4.98 -7.94 4.71
N GLU A 16 6.15 -7.57 5.20
CA GLU A 16 6.54 -7.80 6.60
C GLU A 16 5.64 -6.98 7.53
N LEU A 17 5.30 -5.76 7.11
CA LEU A 17 4.36 -4.91 7.82
C LEU A 17 2.94 -5.50 7.86
N TYR A 18 2.46 -6.14 6.79
CA TYR A 18 1.18 -6.86 6.81
C TYR A 18 1.18 -7.96 7.87
N GLN A 19 2.24 -8.76 7.94
CA GLN A 19 2.31 -9.82 8.94
C GLN A 19 2.37 -9.25 10.37
N SER A 20 3.11 -8.17 10.58
CA SER A 20 3.17 -7.47 11.87
C SER A 20 1.81 -6.90 12.29
N LEU A 21 1.03 -6.35 11.35
CA LEU A 21 -0.23 -5.67 11.64
C LEU A 21 -1.40 -6.64 11.84
N PHE A 22 -1.41 -7.76 11.10
CA PHE A 22 -2.57 -8.67 11.07
C PHE A 22 -2.29 -10.06 11.64
N GLY A 23 -1.04 -10.41 11.92
CA GLY A 23 -0.64 -11.71 12.48
C GLY A 23 -0.77 -12.90 11.54
N MET A 24 -1.22 -12.67 10.29
CA MET A 24 -1.40 -13.69 9.27
C MET A 24 -1.05 -13.14 7.88
N GLU A 25 -0.82 -14.03 6.93
CA GLU A 25 -0.65 -13.63 5.54
C GLU A 25 -1.91 -12.97 4.99
N LYS A 26 -1.73 -11.86 4.27
CA LYS A 26 -2.83 -11.10 3.66
C LYS A 26 -3.75 -11.98 2.80
N LYS A 27 -3.18 -12.89 1.98
CA LYS A 27 -3.96 -13.78 1.12
C LYS A 27 -4.86 -14.73 1.93
N VAL A 28 -4.41 -15.17 3.11
CA VAL A 28 -5.23 -15.98 4.04
C VAL A 28 -6.45 -15.19 4.49
N ILE A 29 -6.26 -13.93 4.90
CA ILE A 29 -7.37 -13.04 5.29
C ILE A 29 -8.32 -12.82 4.12
N VAL A 30 -7.82 -12.57 2.91
CA VAL A 30 -8.69 -12.39 1.73
C VAL A 30 -9.49 -13.66 1.44
N SER A 31 -8.86 -14.84 1.54
CA SER A 31 -9.51 -16.12 1.25
C SER A 31 -10.62 -16.48 2.24
N SER A 32 -10.61 -15.93 3.46
CA SER A 32 -11.71 -16.15 4.42
C SER A 32 -13.00 -15.40 4.06
N PHE A 33 -12.93 -14.39 3.19
CA PHE A 33 -14.10 -13.65 2.74
C PHE A 33 -14.54 -14.00 1.32
N ILE A 34 -13.58 -14.34 0.44
CA ILE A 34 -13.85 -14.63 -0.96
C ILE A 34 -13.88 -16.14 -1.17
N SER A 35 -15.08 -16.71 -1.12
CA SER A 35 -15.32 -18.13 -1.39
C SER A 35 -15.72 -18.34 -2.84
N LEU A 36 -14.83 -18.97 -3.62
CA LEU A 36 -15.01 -19.33 -5.03
C LEU A 36 -14.59 -20.79 -5.22
N GLU A 37 -15.11 -21.43 -6.27
CA GLU A 37 -14.80 -22.83 -6.58
C GLU A 37 -14.56 -23.02 -8.08
N GLY A 38 -13.87 -24.12 -8.44
CA GLY A 38 -13.58 -24.50 -9.82
C GLY A 38 -12.81 -23.43 -10.61
N GLU A 39 -13.01 -23.40 -11.92
CA GLU A 39 -12.28 -22.51 -12.85
C GLU A 39 -12.40 -21.03 -12.51
N VAL A 40 -13.52 -20.62 -11.88
CA VAL A 40 -13.73 -19.22 -11.45
C VAL A 40 -12.78 -18.84 -10.33
N SER A 41 -12.51 -19.76 -9.40
CA SER A 41 -11.54 -19.57 -8.32
C SER A 41 -10.14 -19.38 -8.90
N ASP A 42 -9.71 -20.27 -9.81
CA ASP A 42 -8.38 -20.22 -10.42
C ASP A 42 -8.18 -18.91 -11.20
N ALA A 43 -9.17 -18.48 -11.98
CA ALA A 43 -9.13 -17.23 -12.72
C ALA A 43 -9.06 -16.00 -11.80
N PHE A 44 -9.79 -16.01 -10.68
CA PHE A 44 -9.75 -14.92 -9.71
C PHE A 44 -8.39 -14.84 -9.02
N TRP A 45 -7.88 -15.96 -8.49
CA TRP A 45 -6.64 -15.97 -7.73
C TRP A 45 -5.41 -15.70 -8.61
N SER A 46 -5.43 -16.12 -9.87
CA SER A 46 -4.41 -15.70 -10.85
C SER A 46 -4.36 -14.18 -10.99
N GLN A 47 -5.51 -13.50 -11.08
CA GLN A 47 -5.56 -12.04 -11.14
C GLN A 47 -5.15 -11.38 -9.82
N TYR A 48 -5.48 -12.00 -8.68
CA TYR A 48 -5.07 -11.53 -7.37
C TYR A 48 -3.54 -11.58 -7.21
N ASP A 49 -2.89 -12.65 -7.67
CA ASP A 49 -1.43 -12.78 -7.57
C ASP A 49 -0.71 -11.77 -8.48
N GLU A 50 -1.22 -11.52 -9.68
CA GLU A 50 -0.74 -10.42 -10.54
C GLU A 50 -0.91 -9.05 -9.87
N TYR A 51 -2.06 -8.82 -9.24
CA TYR A 51 -2.32 -7.60 -8.47
C TYR A 51 -1.30 -7.43 -7.36
N GLU A 52 -1.04 -8.46 -6.56
CA GLU A 52 -0.11 -8.41 -5.43
C GLU A 52 1.31 -8.09 -5.88
N SER A 53 1.76 -8.68 -6.99
CA SER A 53 3.05 -8.35 -7.61
C SER A 53 3.14 -6.86 -7.98
N ALA A 54 2.13 -6.32 -8.67
CA ALA A 54 2.08 -4.92 -9.04
C ALA A 54 1.93 -3.97 -7.84
N ARG A 55 1.22 -4.40 -6.79
CA ARG A 55 0.97 -3.65 -5.56
C ARG A 55 2.27 -3.46 -4.76
N LYS A 56 3.15 -4.47 -4.71
CA LYS A 56 4.48 -4.36 -4.07
C LYS A 56 5.31 -3.21 -4.65
N ALA A 57 5.31 -3.04 -5.97
CA ALA A 57 6.03 -1.94 -6.63
C ALA A 57 5.53 -0.55 -6.19
N ASN A 58 4.22 -0.39 -5.96
CA ASN A 58 3.67 0.85 -5.41
C ASN A 58 4.00 1.05 -3.92
N GLY A 59 4.12 -0.05 -3.16
CA GLY A 59 4.60 -0.02 -1.78
C GLY A 59 6.04 0.48 -1.68
N GLN A 60 6.92 -0.05 -2.53
CA GLN A 60 8.33 0.36 -2.58
C GLN A 60 8.49 1.87 -2.84
N LYS A 61 7.79 2.42 -3.84
CA LYS A 61 7.80 3.86 -4.12
C LYS A 61 7.36 4.71 -2.92
N ARG A 62 6.39 4.22 -2.13
CA ARG A 62 5.90 4.93 -0.94
C ARG A 62 6.97 4.92 0.16
N LEU A 63 7.64 3.80 0.39
CA LEU A 63 8.73 3.71 1.37
C LEU A 63 9.90 4.62 0.98
N GLU A 64 10.26 4.65 -0.31
CA GLU A 64 11.27 5.56 -0.85
C GLU A 64 10.90 7.02 -0.63
N LEU A 65 9.64 7.40 -0.90
CA LEU A 65 9.15 8.75 -0.67
C LEU A 65 9.18 9.15 0.82
N LEU A 66 8.76 8.25 1.72
CA LEU A 66 8.79 8.48 3.17
C LEU A 66 10.23 8.60 3.69
N SER A 67 11.15 7.77 3.18
CA SER A 67 12.58 7.87 3.50
C SER A 67 13.17 9.19 3.03
N LYS A 68 12.85 9.62 1.80
CA LYS A 68 13.25 10.93 1.27
C LYS A 68 12.74 12.07 2.16
N TYR A 69 11.46 12.03 2.54
CA TYR A 69 10.87 13.00 3.46
C TYR A 69 11.59 13.05 4.81
N ALA A 70 11.80 11.89 5.45
CA ALA A 70 12.46 11.80 6.75
C ALA A 70 13.90 12.34 6.69
N ASN A 71 14.65 12.02 5.64
CA ASN A 71 16.03 12.48 5.44
C ASN A 71 16.12 13.99 5.11
N SER A 72 15.10 14.57 4.48
CA SER A 72 15.07 16.00 4.16
C SER A 72 14.37 16.85 5.23
N TYR A 73 13.79 16.24 6.28
CA TYR A 73 12.83 16.90 7.16
C TYR A 73 13.31 18.24 7.75
N LEU A 74 14.56 18.28 8.24
CA LEU A 74 15.13 19.49 8.86
C LEU A 74 15.52 20.59 7.85
N ASN A 75 15.47 20.29 6.56
CA ASN A 75 15.88 21.20 5.48
C ASN A 75 14.81 21.30 4.39
N LEU A 76 13.53 21.14 4.75
CA LEU A 76 12.42 21.30 3.82
C LEU A 76 12.33 22.77 3.38
N ASP A 77 12.41 22.99 2.07
CA ASP A 77 12.07 24.24 1.41
C ASP A 77 10.80 24.07 0.56
N ASP A 78 10.29 25.16 -0.01
CA ASP A 78 9.07 25.15 -0.83
C ASP A 78 9.19 24.18 -2.02
N ALA A 79 10.35 24.16 -2.68
CA ALA A 79 10.58 23.35 -3.87
C ALA A 79 10.59 21.84 -3.55
N THR A 80 11.29 21.45 -2.48
CA THR A 80 11.37 20.06 -2.02
C THR A 80 10.01 19.61 -1.49
N THR A 81 9.31 20.49 -0.77
CA THR A 81 7.96 20.22 -0.26
C THR A 81 6.98 19.95 -1.40
N ASP A 82 6.95 20.81 -2.43
CA ASP A 82 6.07 20.64 -3.59
C ASP A 82 6.40 19.35 -4.38
N ALA A 83 7.69 19.03 -4.52
CA ALA A 83 8.13 17.81 -5.17
C ALA A 83 7.66 16.54 -4.42
N LEU A 84 7.78 16.53 -3.08
CA LEU A 84 7.32 15.41 -2.24
C LEU A 84 5.81 15.22 -2.31
N VAL A 85 5.05 16.33 -2.25
CA VAL A 85 3.60 16.32 -2.40
C VAL A 85 3.18 15.79 -3.78
N SER A 86 3.80 16.29 -4.83
CA SER A 86 3.54 15.85 -6.22
C SER A 86 3.80 14.36 -6.41
N GLU A 87 4.89 13.85 -5.84
CA GLU A 87 5.23 12.43 -5.87
C GLU A 87 4.23 11.57 -5.08
N SER A 88 3.80 12.03 -3.90
CA SER A 88 2.74 11.40 -3.09
C SER A 88 1.41 11.30 -3.84
N MET A 89 1.01 12.38 -4.52
CA MET A 89 -0.20 12.41 -5.36
C MET A 89 -0.10 11.42 -6.52
N LYS A 90 1.07 11.31 -7.17
CA LYS A 90 1.31 10.36 -8.25
C LYS A 90 1.17 8.91 -7.75
N ILE A 91 1.81 8.56 -6.63
CA ILE A 91 1.72 7.22 -6.04
C ILE A 91 0.26 6.89 -5.68
N THR A 92 -0.46 7.83 -5.09
CA THR A 92 -1.89 7.67 -4.76
C THR A 92 -2.71 7.39 -6.02
N LYS A 93 -2.49 8.15 -7.10
CA LYS A 93 -3.18 7.94 -8.38
C LYS A 93 -2.84 6.58 -9.01
N GLU A 94 -1.59 6.15 -8.93
CA GLU A 94 -1.14 4.84 -9.41
C GLU A 94 -1.81 3.70 -8.63
N HIS A 95 -1.91 3.81 -7.31
CA HIS A 95 -2.61 2.84 -6.47
C HIS A 95 -4.11 2.75 -6.82
N THR A 96 -4.80 3.88 -6.90
CA THR A 96 -6.23 3.90 -7.28
C THR A 96 -6.46 3.31 -8.67
N LYS A 97 -5.58 3.58 -9.64
CA LYS A 97 -5.64 2.96 -10.97
C LYS A 97 -5.45 1.45 -10.90
N LEU A 98 -4.53 0.97 -10.08
CA LEU A 98 -4.25 -0.45 -9.90
C LEU A 98 -5.48 -1.19 -9.34
N ILE A 99 -6.05 -0.69 -8.24
CA ILE A 99 -7.27 -1.26 -7.64
C ILE A 99 -8.41 -1.28 -8.66
N ASN A 100 -8.64 -0.18 -9.38
CA ASN A 100 -9.70 -0.09 -10.38
C ASN A 100 -9.50 -1.07 -11.55
N LYS A 101 -8.26 -1.28 -11.99
CA LYS A 101 -7.92 -2.26 -13.04
C LYS A 101 -8.34 -3.66 -12.60
N TYR A 102 -7.90 -4.09 -11.42
CA TYR A 102 -8.13 -5.45 -10.94
C TYR A 102 -9.56 -5.69 -10.46
N TYR A 103 -10.23 -4.69 -9.88
CA TYR A 103 -11.69 -4.76 -9.64
C TYR A 103 -12.46 -5.06 -10.93
N LYS A 104 -12.16 -4.34 -12.03
CA LYS A 104 -12.84 -4.54 -13.32
C LYS A 104 -12.52 -5.90 -13.93
N SER A 105 -11.29 -6.38 -13.84
CA SER A 105 -10.92 -7.70 -14.39
C SER A 105 -11.53 -8.83 -13.57
N MET A 106 -11.49 -8.73 -12.23
CA MET A 106 -12.02 -9.75 -11.32
C MET A 106 -13.54 -9.82 -11.43
N LYS A 107 -14.21 -8.67 -11.59
CA LYS A 107 -15.66 -8.62 -11.82
C LYS A 107 -16.07 -9.40 -13.07
N LYS A 108 -15.27 -9.38 -14.13
CA LYS A 108 -15.56 -10.10 -15.37
C LYS A 108 -15.49 -11.63 -15.20
N VAL A 109 -14.59 -12.12 -14.34
CA VAL A 109 -14.34 -13.56 -14.20
C VAL A 109 -15.06 -14.19 -12.99
N ALA A 110 -15.24 -13.45 -11.90
CA ALA A 110 -15.79 -13.95 -10.63
C ALA A 110 -17.05 -13.21 -10.15
N GLY A 111 -17.56 -12.27 -10.96
CA GLY A 111 -18.77 -11.52 -10.67
C GLY A 111 -18.57 -10.38 -9.67
N SER A 112 -19.65 -9.61 -9.47
CA SER A 112 -19.60 -8.35 -8.71
C SER A 112 -19.28 -8.54 -7.23
N LYS A 113 -19.74 -9.63 -6.60
CA LYS A 113 -19.56 -9.86 -5.16
C LYS A 113 -18.08 -10.06 -4.81
N ALA A 114 -17.41 -11.01 -5.46
CA ALA A 114 -15.99 -11.28 -5.22
C ALA A 114 -15.12 -10.05 -5.52
N ALA A 115 -15.39 -9.35 -6.63
CA ALA A 115 -14.67 -8.12 -6.96
C ALA A 115 -14.88 -7.00 -5.93
N ALA A 116 -16.10 -6.85 -5.39
CA ALA A 116 -16.38 -5.86 -4.35
C ALA A 116 -15.69 -6.22 -3.03
N GLN A 117 -15.64 -7.50 -2.65
CA GLN A 117 -14.91 -7.97 -1.48
C GLN A 117 -13.41 -7.69 -1.61
N PHE A 118 -12.81 -7.99 -2.77
CA PHE A 118 -11.45 -7.58 -3.09
C PHE A 118 -11.26 -6.07 -2.91
N PHE A 119 -12.10 -5.26 -3.56
CA PHE A 119 -12.00 -3.79 -3.46
C PHE A 119 -12.06 -3.30 -2.02
N GLN A 120 -13.01 -3.81 -1.22
CA GLN A 120 -13.18 -3.41 0.17
C GLN A 120 -11.95 -3.78 1.02
N LEU A 121 -11.51 -5.04 0.95
CA LEU A 121 -10.37 -5.54 1.73
C LEU A 121 -9.09 -4.81 1.36
N GLU A 122 -8.83 -4.61 0.06
CA GLU A 122 -7.62 -3.94 -0.39
C GLU A 122 -7.52 -2.47 0.02
N ASN A 123 -8.64 -1.74 -0.02
CA ASN A 123 -8.65 -0.36 0.47
C ASN A 123 -8.45 -0.31 2.00
N TYR A 124 -9.02 -1.26 2.75
CA TYR A 124 -8.81 -1.38 4.18
C TYR A 124 -7.33 -1.63 4.52
N PHE A 125 -6.73 -2.65 3.90
CA PHE A 125 -5.33 -3.00 4.04
C PHE A 125 -4.39 -1.83 3.70
N HIS A 126 -4.64 -1.17 2.56
CA HIS A 126 -3.87 0.00 2.15
C HIS A 126 -3.98 1.14 3.16
N GLY A 127 -5.17 1.40 3.70
CA GLY A 127 -5.39 2.44 4.70
C GLY A 127 -4.62 2.16 6.00
N VAL A 128 -4.75 0.95 6.54
CA VAL A 128 -4.06 0.56 7.79
C VAL A 128 -2.54 0.64 7.64
N VAL A 129 -1.98 0.09 6.55
CA VAL A 129 -0.54 0.18 6.26
C VAL A 129 -0.08 1.62 6.12
N ARG A 130 -0.82 2.43 5.35
CA ARG A 130 -0.47 3.83 5.13
C ARG A 130 -0.46 4.63 6.43
N THR A 131 -1.48 4.46 7.28
CA THR A 131 -1.55 5.13 8.57
C THR A 131 -0.38 4.71 9.45
N SER A 132 -0.12 3.41 9.57
CA SER A 132 0.99 2.89 10.38
C SER A 132 2.34 3.47 9.95
N LEU A 133 2.59 3.59 8.65
CA LEU A 133 3.82 4.20 8.13
C LEU A 133 3.91 5.71 8.38
N MET A 134 2.78 6.42 8.31
CA MET A 134 2.74 7.86 8.53
C MET A 134 2.90 8.23 10.01
N GLU A 135 2.50 7.37 10.93
CA GLU A 135 2.69 7.56 12.38
C GLU A 135 4.17 7.51 12.82
N GLU A 136 5.04 6.93 12.00
CA GLU A 136 6.48 6.81 12.27
C GLU A 136 7.30 8.01 11.80
N ILE A 137 6.68 8.98 11.12
CA ILE A 137 7.34 10.20 10.64
C ILE A 137 6.65 11.45 11.22
N PRO A 138 7.40 12.53 11.47
CA PRO A 138 6.79 13.76 11.96
C PRO A 138 5.92 14.43 10.90
N PHE A 139 4.99 15.29 11.33
CA PHE A 139 4.29 16.19 10.43
C PHE A 139 5.17 17.39 10.05
N ILE A 140 4.89 18.00 8.89
CA ILE A 140 5.57 19.23 8.47
C ILE A 140 5.34 20.31 9.54
N GLY A 141 6.44 20.87 10.05
CA GLY A 141 6.42 21.91 11.09
C GLY A 141 6.21 21.41 12.52
N GLU A 142 6.05 20.09 12.76
CA GLU A 142 5.81 19.54 14.10
C GLU A 142 6.93 19.88 15.10
N PHE A 143 8.19 19.88 14.66
CA PHE A 143 9.32 20.21 15.50
C PHE A 143 9.81 21.66 15.37
N GLY A 144 9.02 22.54 14.75
CA GLY A 144 9.30 23.97 14.67
C GLY A 144 10.52 24.32 13.82
N LEU A 145 10.30 24.38 12.50
CA LEU A 145 11.12 25.11 11.53
C LEU A 145 10.16 25.84 10.57
#